data_AF-A0A7S7PZH2-F1
#
_entry.id   AF-A0A7S7PZH2-F1
#
_cell.length_a   1.000
_cell.length_b   1.000
_cell.length_c   1.000
_cell.angle_alpha   90.00
_cell.angle_beta   90.00
_cell.angle_gamma   90.00
#
_symmetry.space_group_name_H-M   'P 1'
#
loop_
_entity.id
_entity.type
_entity.pdbx_description
1 polymer ?
#
loop_
_entity_poly.entity_id
_entity_poly.type
_entity_poly.pdbx_seq_one_letter_code
_entity_poly.pdbx_strand_id
1 'polypeptide(L)' 'MSGPAVMENVRRYRAIASLCRQSATFRPIQRDSLLAQAAEWEERAIAEIERYFSCSAARPA' A
#
# COMPACT_ATOMS: atom_id res chain seq x y z
N MET A 1 16.09 3.55 -3.86
CA MET A 1 15.00 4.26 -4.57
C MET A 1 14.97 5.70 -4.09
N SER A 2 14.60 6.65 -4.95
CA SER A 2 14.47 8.07 -4.55
C SER A 2 13.17 8.28 -3.77
N GLY A 3 13.12 9.30 -2.91
CA GLY A 3 11.91 9.65 -2.15
C GLY A 3 10.65 9.81 -3.02
N PRO A 4 10.70 10.51 -4.17
CA PRO A 4 9.55 10.60 -5.07
C PRO A 4 9.03 9.25 -5.57
N ALA A 5 9.93 8.31 -5.91
CA ALA A 5 9.54 6.98 -6.39
C ALA A 5 8.86 6.15 -5.28
N VAL A 6 9.35 6.25 -4.04
CA VAL A 6 8.72 5.63 -2.86
C VAL A 6 7.31 6.18 -2.66
N MET A 7 7.15 7.50 -2.66
CA MET A 7 5.84 8.12 -2.45
C MET A 7 4.83 7.76 -3.55
N GLU A 8 5.29 7.61 -4.79
CA GLU A 8 4.46 7.15 -5.90
C GLU A 8 4.00 5.70 -5.72
N ASN A 9 4.88 4.81 -5.25
CA ASN A 9 4.49 3.44 -4.92
C ASN A 9 3.45 3.40 -3.80
N VAL A 10 3.65 4.15 -2.72
CA VAL A 10 2.70 4.25 -1.60
C VAL A 10 1.33 4.71 -2.08
N ARG A 11 1.28 5.74 -2.94
CA ARG A 11 0.03 6.22 -3.54
C ARG A 11 -0.65 5.13 -4.37
N ARG A 12 0.12 4.44 -5.23
CA ARG A 12 -0.39 3.35 -6.08
C ARG A 12 -0.98 2.22 -5.24
N TYR A 13 -0.26 1.75 -4.24
CA TYR A 13 -0.72 0.65 -3.38
C TYR A 13 -2.01 1.01 -2.63
N ARG A 14 -2.09 2.21 -2.06
CA ARG A 14 -3.32 2.71 -1.40
C ARG A 14 -4.49 2.88 -2.36
N ALA A 15 -4.24 3.30 -3.60
CA ALA A 15 -5.27 3.39 -4.63
C ALA A 15 -5.83 1.99 -4.96
N ILE A 16 -4.97 0.99 -5.12
CA ILE A 16 -5.38 -0.41 -5.35
C ILE A 16 -6.18 -0.94 -4.15
N ALA A 17 -5.70 -0.74 -2.93
CA ALA A 17 -6.43 -1.14 -1.72
C ALA A 17 -7.84 -0.53 -1.66
N SER A 18 -7.95 0.76 -2.01
CA SER A 18 -9.23 1.46 -2.06
C SER A 18 -10.16 0.94 -3.15
N LEU A 19 -9.62 0.57 -4.32
CA LEU A 19 -10.38 -0.06 -5.40
C LEU A 19 -10.88 -1.45 -5.00
N CYS A 20 -10.07 -2.24 -4.30
CA CYS A 20 -10.47 -3.54 -3.75
C CYS A 20 -11.64 -3.38 -2.77
N ARG A 21 -11.56 -2.43 -1.83
CA ARG A 21 -12.65 -2.12 -0.88
C ARG A 21 -13.94 -1.70 -1.59
N GLN A 22 -13.84 -0.83 -2.61
CA GLN A 22 -14.99 -0.41 -3.41
C GLN A 22 -15.61 -1.58 -4.18
N SER A 23 -14.77 -2.44 -4.78
CA SER A 23 -15.23 -3.61 -5.51
C SER A 23 -15.94 -4.62 -4.61
N ALA A 24 -15.48 -4.78 -3.36
CA ALA A 24 -16.08 -5.68 -2.38
C ALA A 24 -17.54 -5.32 -2.05
N THR A 25 -17.91 -4.03 -2.13
CA THR A 25 -19.28 -3.54 -1.94
C THR A 25 -20.26 -4.08 -2.99
N PHE A 26 -19.78 -4.30 -4.23
CA PHE A 26 -20.61 -4.71 -5.35
C PHE A 26 -20.47 -6.19 -5.72
N ARG A 27 -19.58 -6.93 -5.06
CA ARG A 27 -19.25 -8.34 -5.37
C ARG A 27 -19.33 -9.22 -4.12
N PRO A 28 -20.54 -9.53 -3.61
CA PRO A 28 -20.71 -10.21 -2.33
C PRO A 28 -20.02 -11.58 -2.26
N ILE A 29 -20.01 -12.34 -3.36
CA ILE A 29 -19.33 -13.65 -3.44
C ILE A 29 -17.80 -13.51 -3.28
N GLN A 30 -17.23 -12.39 -3.75
CA GLN A 30 -15.78 -12.15 -3.74
C GLN A 30 -15.35 -11.19 -2.61
N ARG A 31 -16.29 -10.76 -1.77
CA ARG A 31 -16.10 -9.69 -0.79
C ARG A 31 -14.88 -9.94 0.08
N ASP A 32 -14.80 -11.12 0.69
CA ASP A 32 -13.74 -11.41 1.66
C ASP A 32 -12.37 -11.50 0.98
N SER A 33 -12.29 -12.08 -0.23
CA SER A 33 -11.06 -12.10 -1.02
C SER A 33 -10.61 -10.70 -1.43
N LEU A 34 -11.54 -9.81 -1.79
CA LEU A 34 -11.24 -8.42 -2.14
C LEU A 34 -10.79 -7.61 -0.91
N LEU A 35 -11.40 -7.85 0.26
CA LEU A 35 -10.97 -7.22 1.50
C LEU A 35 -9.59 -7.70 1.96
N ALA A 36 -9.28 -8.99 1.80
CA ALA A 36 -7.94 -9.53 2.04
C ALA A 36 -6.90 -8.89 1.12
N GLN A 37 -7.18 -8.81 -0.17
CA GLN A 37 -6.31 -8.10 -1.13
C GLN A 37 -6.11 -6.63 -0.73
N ALA A 38 -7.17 -5.95 -0.27
CA ALA A 38 -7.04 -4.57 0.18
C ALA A 38 -6.09 -4.43 1.38
N ALA A 39 -6.15 -5.36 2.34
CA ALA A 39 -5.25 -5.39 3.48
C ALA A 39 -3.80 -5.61 3.06
N GLU A 40 -3.54 -6.59 2.18
CA GLU A 40 -2.18 -6.85 1.66
C GLU A 40 -1.57 -5.62 0.97
N TRP A 41 -2.37 -4.88 0.19
CA TRP A 41 -1.89 -3.66 -0.47
C TRP A 41 -1.62 -2.52 0.52
N GLU A 42 -2.41 -2.40 1.59
CA GLU A 42 -2.16 -1.41 2.64
C GLU A 42 -0.87 -1.74 3.42
N GLU A 43 -0.66 -3.02 3.75
CA GLU A 43 0.59 -3.50 4.37
C GLU A 43 1.81 -3.21 3.50
N ARG A 44 1.73 -3.43 2.18
CA ARG A 44 2.81 -3.07 1.25
C ARG A 44 3.09 -1.57 1.24
N ALA A 45 2.06 -0.73 1.32
CA ALA A 45 2.22 0.72 1.40
C ALA A 45 2.93 1.16 2.70
N ILE A 46 2.59 0.53 3.82
CA ILE A 46 3.23 0.76 5.12
C ILE A 46 4.69 0.31 5.08
N ALA A 47 4.95 -0.92 4.64
CA ALA A 47 6.31 -1.46 4.57
C ALA A 47 7.24 -0.62 3.66
N GLU A 48 6.72 -0.12 2.52
CA GLU A 48 7.48 0.72 1.60
C GLU A 48 7.89 2.06 2.25
N ILE A 49 6.96 2.71 2.97
CA ILE A 49 7.26 4.00 3.62
C ILE A 49 8.15 3.83 4.86
N GLU A 50 7.93 2.78 5.65
CA GLU A 50 8.78 2.44 6.80
C GLU A 50 10.21 2.12 6.38
N ARG A 51 10.38 1.36 5.29
CA ARG A 51 11.70 1.05 4.73
C ARG A 51 12.43 2.31 4.27
N TYR A 52 11.72 3.24 3.64
CA TYR A 52 12.31 4.51 3.21
C TYR A 52 12.81 5.33 4.41
N PHE A 53 12.00 5.48 5.46
CA PHE A 53 12.41 6.21 6.66
C PHE A 53 13.52 5.52 7.44
N SER A 54 13.49 4.19 7.55
CA SER A 54 14.54 3.41 8.20
C SER A 54 15.89 3.57 7.49
N CYS A 55 15.89 3.59 6.15
CA CYS A 55 17.10 3.79 5.35
C CYS A 55 17.57 5.26 5.39
N SER A 56 16.65 6.22 5.45
CA SER A 56 16.97 7.64 5.58
C SER A 56 17.60 7.97 6.95
N ALA A 57 17.13 7.33 8.03
CA ALA A 57 17.66 7.52 9.37
C ALA A 57 19.07 6.91 9.56
N ALA A 58 19.46 5.95 8.71
CA ALA A 58 20.77 5.28 8.77
C ALA A 58 21.89 6.04 8.02
N ARG A 59 21.59 7.18 7.37
CA ARG A 59 22.58 8.00 6.66
C ARG A 59 23.13 9.07 7.64
N PRO A 60 24.41 9.03 8.04
CA PRO A 60 24.99 10.07 8.89
C PRO A 60 25.07 11.41 8.12
N ALA A 61 24.98 12.51 8.87
CA ALA A 61 24.97 13.89 8.37
C ALA A 61 26.30 14.30 7.71
#